data_AF-A0AAE2ENG5-F1
#
_entry.id   AF-A0AAE2ENG5-F1
#
_cell.length_a   1.000
_cell.length_b   1.000
_cell.length_c   1.000
_cell.angle_alpha   90.00
_cell.angle_beta   90.00
_cell.angle_gamma   90.00
#
_symmetry.space_group_name_H-M   'P 1'
#
loop_
_entity.id
_entity.type
_entity.pdbx_description
1 polymer ?
#
loop_
_entity_poly.entity_id
_entity_poly.type
_entity_poly.pdbx_seq_one_letter_code
_entity_poly.pdbx_strand_id
1 'polypeptide(L)'
;MEQWKGFTTNVWQKEVNVRDFILNNFQPYEGDESFLQPPTEATTALWDQVMELSKKERENGGVLDMDTEIVSTITSHGPGYLNQDLEKVVGVQTDAPFKRSLQPFGGIRMAKQACESYGFELDQEVERIFTDYRKTHNQGVFDAYTDEMKLARKVGIITGLP
;
A
#
# COMPACT_ATOMS: atom_id res chain seq x y z
N MET A 1 -15.04 -0.89 28.18
CA MET A 1 -14.02 -1.35 29.16
C MET A 1 -13.78 -2.85 29.11
N GLU A 2 -14.67 -3.66 28.52
CA GLU A 2 -14.43 -5.09 28.30
C GLU A 2 -13.15 -5.35 27.49
N GLN A 3 -12.88 -4.50 26.50
CA GLN A 3 -11.68 -4.55 25.65
C GLN A 3 -10.37 -4.29 26.40
N TRP A 4 -10.43 -3.70 27.60
CA TRP A 4 -9.25 -3.37 28.41
C TRP A 4 -9.09 -4.28 29.64
N LYS A 5 -9.96 -5.26 29.79
CA LYS A 5 -9.96 -6.17 30.94
C LYS A 5 -8.65 -6.94 31.00
N GLY A 6 -7.97 -6.88 32.14
CA GLY A 6 -6.71 -7.58 32.38
C GLY A 6 -5.45 -6.78 32.01
N PHE A 7 -5.59 -5.62 31.34
CA PHE A 7 -4.47 -4.72 31.14
C PHE A 7 -4.20 -3.87 32.38
N THR A 8 -2.92 -3.69 32.70
CA THR A 8 -2.41 -2.75 33.68
C THR A 8 -2.83 -1.34 33.30
N THR A 9 -3.59 -0.70 34.19
CA THR A 9 -4.08 0.67 34.01
C THR A 9 -2.95 1.68 34.18
N ASN A 10 -2.80 2.62 33.25
CA ASN A 10 -1.84 3.72 33.36
C ASN A 10 -2.29 4.93 32.48
N VAL A 11 -1.37 5.83 32.13
CA VAL A 11 -1.62 7.07 31.37
C VAL A 11 -2.31 6.80 30.03
N TRP A 12 -2.02 5.66 29.38
CA TRP A 12 -2.62 5.26 28.10
C TRP A 12 -4.16 5.19 28.08
N GLN A 13 -4.81 5.14 29.25
CA GLN A 13 -6.29 5.17 29.33
C GLN A 13 -6.86 6.59 29.28
N LYS A 14 -6.03 7.60 29.52
CA LYS A 14 -6.41 9.01 29.58
C LYS A 14 -6.01 9.78 28.32
N GLU A 15 -4.96 9.34 27.64
CA GLU A 15 -4.47 9.93 26.39
C GLU A 15 -4.00 8.84 25.42
N VAL A 16 -3.84 9.19 24.14
CA VAL A 16 -3.28 8.27 23.14
C VAL A 16 -1.79 8.08 23.43
N ASN A 17 -1.47 7.00 24.14
CA ASN A 17 -0.10 6.66 24.52
C ASN A 17 0.18 5.15 24.36
N VAL A 18 0.40 4.73 23.11
CA VAL A 18 0.67 3.32 22.77
C VAL A 18 1.95 2.81 23.44
N ARG A 19 2.95 3.68 23.63
CA ARG A 19 4.20 3.32 24.31
C ARG A 19 3.95 2.94 25.76
N ASP A 20 3.22 3.76 26.50
CA ASP A 20 2.83 3.48 27.88
C ASP A 20 2.01 2.18 27.95
N PHE A 21 1.04 1.98 27.05
CA PHE A 21 0.29 0.72 26.98
C PHE A 21 1.21 -0.51 26.85
N ILE A 22 2.12 -0.51 25.86
CA ILE A 22 3.02 -1.64 25.61
C ILE A 22 3.89 -1.90 26.84
N LEU A 23 4.60 -0.89 27.35
CA LEU A 23 5.55 -1.06 28.45
C LEU A 23 4.91 -1.61 29.73
N ASN A 24 3.64 -1.29 30.00
CA ASN A 24 2.94 -1.78 31.18
C ASN A 24 2.29 -3.17 30.99
N ASN A 25 2.22 -3.70 29.77
CA ASN A 25 1.39 -4.87 29.45
C ASN A 25 2.09 -5.98 28.65
N PHE A 26 3.24 -5.73 28.03
CA PHE A 26 3.98 -6.79 27.35
C PHE A 26 4.67 -7.72 28.36
N GLN A 27 4.79 -8.99 28.01
CA GLN A 27 5.59 -9.96 28.76
C GLN A 27 6.86 -10.24 27.97
N PRO A 28 8.06 -9.87 28.47
CA PRO A 28 9.31 -10.29 27.88
C PRO A 28 9.36 -11.82 27.80
N TYR A 29 9.77 -12.34 26.65
CA TYR A 29 9.96 -13.77 26.43
C TYR A 29 11.44 -14.04 26.14
N GLU A 30 12.10 -14.79 27.03
CA GLU A 30 13.52 -15.17 26.94
C GLU A 30 13.72 -16.67 26.69
N GLY A 31 12.64 -17.38 26.32
CA GLY A 31 12.68 -18.81 25.97
C GLY A 31 13.12 -19.05 24.52
N ASP A 32 12.85 -20.26 24.01
CA ASP A 32 13.22 -20.72 22.66
C ASP A 32 11.99 -20.91 21.74
N GLU A 33 12.22 -21.37 20.51
CA GLU A 33 11.19 -21.57 19.50
C GLU A 33 10.31 -22.82 19.71
N SER A 34 10.52 -23.61 20.77
CA SER A 34 9.84 -24.90 20.96
C SER A 34 8.32 -24.80 21.07
N PHE A 35 7.77 -23.63 21.41
CA PHE A 35 6.33 -23.39 21.48
C PHE A 35 5.68 -23.10 20.11
N LEU A 36 6.47 -22.82 19.07
CA LEU A 36 5.96 -22.47 17.75
C LEU A 36 5.13 -23.59 17.14
N GLN A 37 4.07 -23.21 16.43
CA GLN A 37 3.16 -24.12 15.75
C GLN A 37 3.36 -24.04 14.23
N PRO A 38 3.16 -25.15 13.49
CA PRO A 38 3.19 -25.14 12.03
C PRO A 38 2.01 -24.34 11.44
N PRO A 39 2.08 -23.97 10.13
CA PRO A 39 0.96 -23.32 9.46
C PRO A 39 -0.29 -24.21 9.44
N THR A 40 -1.46 -23.57 9.44
CA THR A 40 -2.72 -24.28 9.25
C THR A 40 -2.92 -24.67 7.77
N GLU A 41 -3.84 -25.59 7.50
CA GLU A 41 -4.25 -25.93 6.13
C GLU A 41 -4.79 -24.70 5.39
N ALA A 42 -5.59 -23.86 6.05
CA ALA A 42 -6.09 -22.61 5.49
C ALA A 42 -4.95 -21.66 5.11
N THR A 43 -3.94 -21.51 5.98
CA THR A 43 -2.74 -20.71 5.69
C THR A 43 -2.00 -21.22 4.46
N THR A 44 -1.80 -22.54 4.35
CA THR A 44 -1.10 -23.15 3.22
C THR A 44 -1.88 -22.95 1.92
N ALA A 45 -3.19 -23.19 1.95
CA ALA A 45 -4.06 -22.99 0.78
C ALA A 45 -4.14 -21.54 0.31
N LEU A 46 -4.14 -20.57 1.23
CA LEU A 46 -4.07 -19.14 0.89
C LEU A 46 -2.72 -18.77 0.30
N TRP A 47 -1.63 -19.31 0.87
CA TRP A 47 -0.29 -19.04 0.38
C TRP A 47 -0.04 -19.60 -1.02
N ASP A 48 -0.57 -20.79 -1.32
CA ASP A 48 -0.48 -21.38 -2.66
C ASP A 48 -1.14 -20.48 -3.72
N GLN A 49 -2.28 -19.85 -3.39
CA GLN A 49 -2.92 -18.87 -4.28
C GLN A 49 -2.07 -17.61 -4.47
N VAL A 50 -1.44 -17.09 -3.41
CA VAL A 50 -0.49 -15.97 -3.51
C VAL A 50 0.68 -16.34 -4.42
N MET A 51 1.21 -17.56 -4.30
CA MET A 51 2.32 -18.04 -5.12
C MET A 51 1.93 -18.19 -6.59
N GLU A 52 0.70 -18.65 -6.87
CA GLU A 52 0.15 -18.71 -8.22
C GLU A 52 -0.01 -17.31 -8.83
N LEU A 53 -0.60 -16.36 -8.09
CA LEU A 53 -0.75 -14.97 -8.53
C LEU A 53 0.60 -14.29 -8.75
N SER A 54 1.56 -14.54 -7.86
CA SER A 54 2.94 -14.05 -8.02
C SER A 54 3.61 -14.61 -9.28
N LYS A 55 3.33 -15.88 -9.62
CA LYS A 55 3.81 -16.48 -10.86
C LYS A 55 3.17 -15.79 -12.07
N LYS A 56 1.86 -15.58 -12.06
CA LYS A 56 1.14 -14.84 -13.11
C LYS A 56 1.66 -13.41 -13.27
N GLU A 57 1.89 -12.68 -12.18
CA GLU A 57 2.45 -11.33 -12.24
C GLU A 57 3.83 -11.32 -12.92
N ARG A 58 4.72 -12.27 -12.58
CA ARG A 58 6.04 -12.39 -13.23
C ARG A 58 5.91 -12.75 -14.72
N GLU A 59 5.02 -13.67 -15.07
CA GLU A 59 4.75 -14.05 -16.46
C GLU A 59 4.15 -12.88 -17.26
N ASN A 60 3.42 -11.97 -16.60
CA ASN A 60 2.85 -10.76 -17.19
C ASN A 60 3.80 -9.55 -17.20
N GLY A 61 5.10 -9.75 -17.02
CA GLY A 61 6.09 -8.66 -17.07
C GLY A 61 6.14 -7.77 -15.82
N GLY A 62 5.51 -8.20 -14.72
CA GLY A 62 5.68 -7.61 -13.39
C GLY A 62 4.49 -6.82 -12.84
N VAL A 63 3.37 -6.71 -13.56
CA VAL A 63 2.08 -6.20 -13.05
C VAL A 63 1.00 -7.18 -13.49
N LEU A 64 0.19 -7.69 -12.55
CA LEU A 64 -0.91 -8.59 -12.92
C LEU A 64 -2.12 -7.80 -13.44
N ASP A 65 -2.52 -6.77 -12.71
CA ASP A 65 -3.62 -5.87 -13.05
C ASP A 65 -3.41 -4.50 -12.39
N MET A 66 -4.08 -3.47 -12.88
CA MET A 66 -4.07 -2.14 -12.29
C MET A 66 -5.33 -1.33 -12.59
N ASP A 67 -5.70 -0.43 -11.67
CA ASP A 67 -6.74 0.55 -11.94
C ASP A 67 -6.29 1.60 -12.96
N THR A 68 -7.15 1.88 -13.93
CA THR A 68 -6.98 2.96 -14.91
C THR A 68 -7.97 4.10 -14.74
N GLU A 69 -9.04 3.88 -13.97
CA GLU A 69 -10.15 4.82 -13.77
C GLU A 69 -10.39 5.13 -12.29
N ILE A 70 -10.27 4.12 -11.40
CA ILE A 70 -10.57 4.28 -9.98
C ILE A 70 -9.40 4.96 -9.26
N VAL A 71 -9.56 6.25 -8.99
CA VAL A 71 -8.65 7.03 -8.15
C VAL A 71 -8.71 6.52 -6.71
N SER A 72 -7.59 6.00 -6.22
CA SER A 72 -7.55 5.38 -4.90
C SER A 72 -7.65 6.39 -3.77
N THR A 73 -8.54 6.08 -2.84
CA THR A 73 -8.74 6.73 -1.54
C THR A 73 -9.03 5.65 -0.49
N ILE A 74 -9.26 6.04 0.77
CA ILE A 74 -9.54 5.07 1.85
C ILE A 74 -10.78 4.20 1.55
N THR A 75 -11.76 4.71 0.81
CA THR A 75 -13.07 4.05 0.60
C THR A 75 -13.44 3.91 -0.88
N SER A 76 -12.48 4.03 -1.81
CA SER A 76 -12.76 4.00 -3.25
C SER A 76 -13.07 2.60 -3.78
N HIS A 77 -12.54 1.57 -3.12
CA HIS A 77 -12.62 0.19 -3.59
C HIS A 77 -13.61 -0.64 -2.76
N GLY A 78 -14.21 -1.63 -3.41
CA GLY A 78 -14.91 -2.70 -2.72
C GLY A 78 -13.93 -3.63 -2.00
N PRO A 79 -14.45 -4.57 -1.18
CA PRO A 79 -13.59 -5.55 -0.52
C PRO A 79 -13.03 -6.57 -1.53
N GLY A 80 -11.75 -6.92 -1.39
CA GLY A 80 -11.10 -8.01 -2.12
C GLY A 80 -10.63 -9.12 -1.18
N TYR A 81 -10.55 -10.34 -1.71
CA TYR A 81 -10.17 -11.55 -0.97
C TYR A 81 -9.39 -12.51 -1.86
N LEU A 82 -8.48 -13.29 -1.28
CA LEU A 82 -7.98 -14.52 -1.90
C LEU A 82 -9.05 -15.61 -1.75
N ASN A 83 -9.50 -15.82 -0.51
CA ASN A 83 -10.62 -16.70 -0.17
C ASN A 83 -11.25 -16.27 1.16
N GLN A 84 -12.43 -15.66 1.08
CA GLN A 84 -13.13 -15.07 2.23
C GLN A 84 -13.45 -16.09 3.34
N ASP A 85 -13.66 -17.36 3.01
CA ASP A 85 -14.01 -18.39 4.00
C ASP A 85 -12.79 -18.88 4.81
N LEU A 86 -11.59 -18.73 4.25
CA LEU A 86 -10.34 -19.21 4.85
C LEU A 86 -9.61 -18.13 5.65
N GLU A 87 -9.78 -16.86 5.28
CA GLU A 87 -9.06 -15.73 5.88
C GLU A 87 -9.49 -15.44 7.32
N LYS A 88 -8.51 -15.25 8.21
CA LYS A 88 -8.74 -14.79 9.60
C LYS A 88 -8.48 -13.31 9.78
N VAL A 89 -7.56 -12.77 8.98
CA VAL A 89 -7.27 -11.34 8.85
C VAL A 89 -7.50 -10.99 7.39
N VAL A 90 -8.33 -9.99 7.15
CA VAL A 90 -8.79 -9.59 5.82
C VAL A 90 -8.23 -8.23 5.44
N GLY A 91 -8.25 -7.94 4.14
CA GLY A 91 -7.93 -6.62 3.59
C GLY A 91 -6.85 -6.69 2.53
N VAL A 92 -7.18 -6.18 1.34
CA VAL A 92 -6.25 -5.93 0.24
C VAL A 92 -6.44 -4.48 -0.23
N GLN A 93 -5.51 -3.99 -1.06
CA GLN A 93 -5.45 -2.56 -1.42
C GLN A 93 -6.56 -2.13 -2.39
N THR A 94 -7.07 -3.05 -3.20
CA THR A 94 -8.11 -2.83 -4.21
C THR A 94 -9.24 -3.84 -4.02
N ASP A 95 -10.08 -4.03 -5.04
CA ASP A 95 -11.15 -5.03 -5.07
C ASP A 95 -10.64 -6.45 -5.43
N ALA A 96 -9.36 -6.62 -5.74
CA ALA A 96 -8.77 -7.93 -6.07
C ALA A 96 -7.31 -8.07 -5.58
N PRO A 97 -6.86 -9.27 -5.17
CA PRO A 97 -5.45 -9.52 -4.91
C PRO A 97 -4.59 -9.23 -6.15
N PHE A 98 -3.40 -8.64 -5.95
CA PHE A 98 -2.42 -8.33 -7.01
C PHE A 98 -2.86 -7.30 -8.07
N LYS A 99 -4.02 -6.65 -7.89
CA LYS A 99 -4.41 -5.47 -8.68
C LYS A 99 -3.87 -4.20 -8.03
N ARG A 100 -3.04 -3.44 -8.75
CA ARG A 100 -2.43 -2.20 -8.25
C ARG A 100 -3.39 -1.02 -8.35
N SER A 101 -3.41 -0.19 -7.32
CA SER A 101 -4.28 0.98 -7.28
C SER A 101 -3.68 2.18 -8.02
N LEU A 102 -4.55 3.06 -8.53
CA LEU A 102 -4.15 4.32 -9.17
C LEU A 102 -3.97 5.42 -8.13
N GLN A 103 -2.74 5.95 -7.99
CA GLN A 103 -2.36 6.95 -6.99
C GLN A 103 -1.93 8.29 -7.64
N PRO A 104 -2.85 9.06 -8.26
CA PRO A 104 -2.50 10.19 -9.12
C PRO A 104 -2.10 11.46 -8.36
N PHE A 105 -2.39 11.58 -7.05
CA PHE A 105 -2.05 12.75 -6.24
C PHE A 105 -0.54 13.05 -6.22
N GLY A 106 0.29 12.02 -6.36
CA GLY A 106 1.75 12.15 -6.47
C GLY A 106 2.19 12.76 -7.80
N GLY A 107 1.50 12.46 -8.91
CA GLY A 107 1.86 12.96 -10.24
C GLY A 107 1.15 12.20 -11.37
N ILE A 108 0.30 12.90 -12.13
CA ILE A 108 -0.51 12.28 -13.20
C ILE A 108 0.31 11.76 -14.37
N ARG A 109 1.40 12.46 -14.73
CA ARG A 109 2.32 12.01 -15.77
C ARG A 109 2.98 10.67 -15.42
N MET A 110 3.32 10.45 -14.14
CA MET A 110 3.91 9.18 -13.70
C MET A 110 2.88 8.06 -13.70
N ALA A 111 1.65 8.35 -13.27
CA ALA A 111 0.56 7.39 -13.33
C ALA A 111 0.27 6.94 -14.78
N LYS A 112 0.20 7.89 -15.73
CA LYS A 112 0.01 7.60 -17.16
C LYS A 112 1.13 6.74 -17.74
N GLN A 113 2.39 7.14 -17.52
CA GLN A 113 3.54 6.37 -17.99
C GLN A 113 3.60 4.97 -17.39
N ALA A 114 3.18 4.80 -16.14
CA ALA A 114 3.09 3.49 -15.52
C ALA A 114 2.04 2.61 -16.21
N CYS A 115 0.85 3.15 -16.51
CA CYS A 115 -0.17 2.42 -17.26
C CYS A 115 0.38 1.97 -18.63
N GLU A 116 0.93 2.90 -19.39
CA GLU A 116 1.46 2.66 -20.74
C GLU A 116 2.59 1.61 -20.73
N SER A 117 3.47 1.64 -19.71
CA SER A 117 4.60 0.69 -19.58
C SER A 117 4.16 -0.76 -19.37
N TYR A 118 2.94 -0.98 -18.87
CA TYR A 118 2.36 -2.29 -18.65
C TYR A 118 1.20 -2.61 -19.62
N GLY A 119 1.01 -1.80 -20.66
CA GLY A 119 -0.01 -2.02 -21.70
C GLY A 119 -1.42 -1.59 -21.32
N PHE A 120 -1.57 -0.76 -20.29
CA PHE A 120 -2.84 -0.19 -19.86
C PHE A 120 -2.98 1.26 -20.37
N GLU A 121 -4.21 1.72 -20.55
CA GLU A 121 -4.51 3.11 -20.92
C GLU A 121 -5.21 3.81 -19.75
N LEU A 122 -4.64 4.93 -19.30
CA LEU A 122 -5.23 5.75 -18.24
C LEU A 122 -6.53 6.40 -18.73
N ASP A 123 -7.57 6.41 -17.89
CA ASP A 123 -8.82 7.09 -18.20
C ASP A 123 -8.60 8.60 -18.45
N GLN A 124 -9.21 9.10 -19.53
CA GLN A 124 -9.02 10.48 -19.98
C GLN A 124 -9.63 11.49 -19.01
N GLU A 125 -10.72 11.13 -18.33
CA GLU A 125 -11.34 12.01 -17.33
C GLU A 125 -10.46 12.11 -16.08
N VAL A 126 -9.84 11.01 -15.65
CA VAL A 126 -8.84 11.05 -14.57
C VAL A 126 -7.64 11.92 -14.97
N GLU A 127 -7.10 11.77 -16.17
CA GLU A 127 -6.01 12.63 -16.66
C GLU A 127 -6.41 14.11 -16.64
N ARG A 128 -7.62 14.42 -17.09
CA ARG A 128 -8.17 15.78 -17.08
C ARG A 128 -8.31 16.33 -15.66
N ILE A 129 -8.88 15.55 -14.74
CA ILE A 129 -9.06 15.97 -13.34
C ILE A 129 -7.73 16.34 -12.70
N PHE A 130 -6.69 15.53 -12.87
CA PHE A 130 -5.39 15.75 -12.23
C PHE A 130 -4.45 16.69 -13.00
N THR A 131 -4.87 17.14 -14.18
CA THR A 131 -4.21 18.21 -14.95
C THR A 131 -4.87 19.56 -14.67
N ASP A 132 -6.20 19.63 -14.78
CA ASP A 132 -6.93 20.90 -14.83
C ASP A 132 -7.52 21.32 -13.49
N TYR A 133 -7.99 20.36 -12.68
CA TYR A 133 -8.75 20.67 -11.46
C TYR A 133 -7.93 20.44 -10.19
N ARG A 134 -7.18 19.33 -10.12
CA ARG A 134 -6.42 18.90 -8.96
C ARG A 134 -4.94 18.82 -9.27
N LYS A 135 -4.21 19.91 -8.97
CA LYS A 135 -2.75 19.93 -9.06
C LYS A 135 -2.12 18.82 -8.22
N THR A 136 -1.14 18.12 -8.79
CA THR A 136 -0.40 17.02 -8.15
C THR A 136 0.85 17.51 -7.42
N HIS A 137 1.42 16.65 -6.54
CA HIS A 137 2.69 16.94 -5.89
C HIS A 137 3.81 17.20 -6.90
N ASN A 138 3.98 16.31 -7.90
CA ASN A 138 5.00 16.44 -8.93
C ASN A 138 4.92 17.79 -9.65
N GLN A 139 3.73 18.20 -10.09
CA GLN A 139 3.58 19.49 -10.77
C GLN A 139 3.93 20.66 -9.83
N GLY A 140 3.50 20.60 -8.56
CA GLY A 140 3.86 21.62 -7.56
C GLY A 140 5.36 21.74 -7.32
N VAL A 141 6.08 20.62 -7.24
CA VAL A 141 7.54 20.59 -7.07
C VAL A 141 8.24 21.20 -8.30
N PHE A 142 7.87 20.78 -9.50
CA PHE A 142 8.53 21.22 -10.72
C PHE A 142 8.28 22.70 -11.08
N ASP A 143 7.14 23.24 -10.65
CA ASP A 143 6.84 24.67 -10.77
C ASP A 143 7.72 25.53 -9.85
N ALA A 144 8.15 24.98 -8.70
CA ALA A 144 9.00 25.68 -7.73
C ALA A 144 10.51 25.48 -7.96
N TYR A 145 10.90 24.45 -8.72
CA TYR A 145 12.31 24.15 -8.99
C TYR A 145 13.03 25.24 -9.79
N THR A 146 14.22 25.60 -9.33
CA THR A 146 15.15 26.44 -10.10
C THR A 146 15.83 25.66 -11.22
N ASP A 147 16.45 26.37 -12.15
CA ASP A 147 17.16 25.75 -13.26
C ASP A 147 18.41 24.98 -12.79
N GLU A 148 19.09 25.45 -11.74
CA GLU A 148 20.22 24.74 -11.14
C GLU A 148 19.79 23.41 -10.51
N MET A 149 18.65 23.39 -9.82
CA MET A 149 18.09 22.15 -9.24
C MET A 149 17.77 21.13 -10.34
N LYS A 150 17.14 21.59 -11.43
CA LYS A 150 16.85 20.75 -12.61
C LYS A 150 18.12 20.23 -13.26
N LEU A 151 19.15 21.06 -13.38
CA LEU A 151 20.43 20.68 -13.97
C LEU A 151 21.15 19.65 -13.10
N ALA A 152 21.27 19.88 -11.79
CA ALA A 152 21.90 18.97 -10.84
C ALA A 152 21.24 17.58 -10.87
N ARG A 153 19.91 17.54 -11.01
CA ARG A 153 19.16 16.30 -11.22
C ARG A 153 19.50 15.63 -12.55
N LYS A 154 19.50 16.39 -13.65
CA LYS A 154 19.77 15.88 -15.00
C LYS A 154 21.16 15.26 -15.14
N VAL A 155 22.17 15.85 -14.51
CA VAL A 155 23.56 15.34 -14.56
C VAL A 155 23.87 14.29 -13.48
N GLY A 156 22.87 13.90 -12.68
CA GLY A 156 23.01 12.83 -11.69
C GLY A 156 23.73 13.22 -10.40
N ILE A 157 23.95 14.52 -10.13
CA ILE A 157 24.54 14.98 -8.86
C ILE A 157 23.55 14.80 -7.71
N ILE A 158 22.26 15.09 -7.95
CA ILE A 158 21.18 14.86 -6.99
C ILE A 158 20.04 14.10 -7.70
N THR A 159 19.99 12.78 -7.53
CA THR A 159 19.01 11.90 -8.17
C THR A 159 18.22 11.08 -7.15
N GLY A 160 17.03 10.61 -7.51
CA GLY A 160 16.18 9.79 -6.64
C GLY A 160 15.47 10.54 -5.51
N LEU A 161 15.31 11.87 -5.62
CA LEU A 161 14.49 12.65 -4.69
C LEU A 161 13.00 12.31 -4.84
N PRO A 162 12.24 12.28 -3.73
CA PRO A 162 10.79 12.07 -3.76
C PRO A 162 10.04 13.23 -4.44
#